data_AF-A0A7K4R649-F1
#
_entry.id   AF-A0A7K4R649-F1
#
_cell.length_a   1.000
_cell.length_b   1.000
_cell.length_c   1.000
_cell.angle_alpha   90.00
_cell.angle_beta   90.00
_cell.angle_gamma   90.00
#
_symmetry.space_group_name_H-M   'P 1'
#
loop_
_entity.id
_entity.type
_entity.pdbx_description
1 polymer ?
#
loop_
_entity_poly.entity_id
_entity_poly.type
_entity_poly.pdbx_seq_one_letter_code
_entity_poly.pdbx_strand_id
1 'polypeptide(L)'
;TGTPGEYDVLIVYASDAIEWCQYLQNLFLFTWHIRKHRILTYQLEGESAISPQELDLFSRSRSIILLLSAELVHSFYLPHVLQSLQEALWPPCKVVKLFCGVTDCDDYLTFFKDWSRWQELTNDDEPDAYLAAVKKAISEDSGCDSVTDTETEDEKNPAYSHSLAMSEEHRSSKSTRDHPVVQPDRIQCGVQTTVFIIMKCKLDGEMKTEVEFSPENASSVRVLAEMENEYTISVKAPNLTSGTVPLQIYSGDLMVGETSVTYHTDMEEISSLLANAANPVQFMCQAFKIVPYSIEALDKLLTESLKKNIPASGLHLFGINQLEEEDMTANQRDEELPTLLHFSARYGLKNLTALLLTCPGALQAYSVANKYGHYPNTIAEKHGFKDLRQFIDEYVETADMLKSHIKEELMQGEEDESIYESMAHLSTDLLMKCSLNPGSDEELYESMAGFVPGAPEDL
;
A
#
# COMPACT_ATOMS: atom_id res chain seq x y z
N THR A 1 -26.14 27.04 2.46
CA THR A 1 -26.53 25.96 3.40
C THR A 1 -26.40 24.65 2.66
N GLY A 2 -25.23 24.01 2.77
CA GLY A 2 -24.91 22.80 2.01
C GLY A 2 -25.69 21.60 2.53
N THR A 3 -26.20 20.79 1.60
CA THR A 3 -26.85 19.51 1.88
C THR A 3 -25.91 18.60 2.70
N PRO A 4 -26.38 17.94 3.78
CA PRO A 4 -25.55 17.05 4.58
C PRO A 4 -25.20 15.81 3.75
N GLY A 5 -23.89 15.55 3.58
CA GLY A 5 -23.34 14.59 2.61
C GLY A 5 -23.91 13.17 2.70
N GLU A 6 -24.08 12.55 1.53
CA GLU A 6 -24.44 11.14 1.33
C GLU A 6 -23.41 10.20 1.99
N TYR A 7 -23.85 9.01 2.41
CA TYR A 7 -23.00 7.96 2.98
C TYR A 7 -22.87 6.84 1.96
N ASP A 8 -21.73 6.18 1.93
CA ASP A 8 -21.42 5.28 0.83
C ASP A 8 -21.50 3.81 1.21
N VAL A 9 -21.09 3.46 2.44
CA VAL A 9 -21.14 2.09 2.95
C VAL A 9 -21.67 2.09 4.38
N LEU A 10 -22.70 1.31 4.66
CA LEU A 10 -23.26 1.08 5.99
C LEU A 10 -23.03 -0.37 6.41
N ILE A 11 -22.36 -0.60 7.53
CA ILE A 11 -22.14 -1.95 8.10
C ILE A 11 -23.13 -2.16 9.24
N VAL A 12 -23.99 -3.16 9.11
CA VAL A 12 -25.03 -3.52 10.07
C VAL A 12 -24.63 -4.80 10.78
N TYR A 13 -24.60 -4.78 12.12
CA TYR A 13 -24.07 -5.88 12.91
C TYR A 13 -24.74 -6.00 14.28
N ALA A 14 -24.72 -7.19 14.88
CA ALA A 14 -25.09 -7.41 16.29
C ALA A 14 -23.83 -7.48 17.18
N SER A 15 -24.00 -7.49 18.49
CA SER A 15 -22.89 -7.32 19.46
C SER A 15 -21.80 -8.39 19.31
N ASP A 16 -22.19 -9.63 19.02
CA ASP A 16 -21.30 -10.77 18.75
C ASP A 16 -20.44 -10.65 17.47
N ALA A 17 -20.77 -9.74 16.56
CA ALA A 17 -20.03 -9.50 15.31
C ALA A 17 -19.13 -8.24 15.34
N ILE A 18 -18.87 -7.67 16.52
CA ILE A 18 -18.11 -6.42 16.64
C ILE A 18 -16.68 -6.50 16.08
N GLU A 19 -16.02 -7.65 16.23
CA GLU A 19 -14.66 -7.87 15.70
C GLU A 19 -14.65 -7.87 14.17
N TRP A 20 -15.66 -8.50 13.54
CA TRP A 20 -15.85 -8.46 12.09
C TRP A 20 -16.14 -7.04 11.59
N CYS A 21 -16.95 -6.28 12.33
CA CYS A 21 -17.22 -4.89 12.03
C CYS A 21 -15.93 -4.05 12.05
N GLN A 22 -15.10 -4.19 13.08
CA GLN A 22 -13.82 -3.50 13.20
C GLN A 22 -12.82 -3.91 12.11
N TYR A 23 -12.77 -5.20 11.77
CA TYR A 23 -11.94 -5.73 10.69
C TYR A 23 -12.30 -5.07 9.36
N LEU A 24 -13.59 -5.05 8.98
CA LEU A 24 -14.05 -4.46 7.73
C LEU A 24 -13.88 -2.94 7.71
N GLN A 25 -14.13 -2.24 8.83
CA GLN A 25 -13.84 -0.82 8.95
C GLN A 25 -12.36 -0.54 8.64
N ASN A 26 -11.45 -1.29 9.25
CA ASN A 26 -10.01 -1.14 8.99
C ASN A 26 -9.68 -1.47 7.52
N LEU A 27 -10.16 -2.60 7.01
CA LEU A 27 -9.91 -3.02 5.62
C LEU A 27 -10.33 -1.93 4.61
N PHE A 28 -11.51 -1.34 4.79
CA PHE A 28 -12.01 -0.28 3.89
C PHE A 28 -11.31 1.07 4.09
N LEU A 29 -10.85 1.40 5.30
CA LEU A 29 -10.05 2.61 5.58
C LEU A 29 -8.63 2.53 4.98
N PHE A 30 -8.04 1.33 4.95
CA PHE A 30 -6.68 1.10 4.44
C PHE A 30 -6.62 0.95 2.91
N THR A 31 -7.75 0.69 2.23
CA THR A 31 -7.79 0.47 0.78
C THR A 31 -8.10 1.74 -0.03
N TRP A 32 -7.20 2.11 -0.95
CA TRP A 32 -7.22 3.37 -1.73
C TRP A 32 -8.53 3.67 -2.50
N HIS A 33 -9.23 2.65 -2.97
CA HIS A 33 -10.44 2.81 -3.79
C HIS A 33 -11.72 3.13 -2.99
N ILE A 34 -11.73 2.90 -1.66
CA ILE A 34 -12.88 3.17 -0.77
C ILE A 34 -12.57 4.35 0.17
N ARG A 35 -11.34 4.87 0.21
CA ARG A 35 -10.93 6.03 1.05
C ARG A 35 -11.74 7.31 0.90
N LYS A 36 -12.45 7.51 -0.22
CA LYS A 36 -13.33 8.67 -0.43
C LYS A 36 -14.76 8.45 0.09
N HIS A 37 -15.09 7.22 0.46
CA HIS A 37 -16.43 6.79 0.80
C HIS A 37 -16.63 6.85 2.32
N ARG A 38 -17.72 7.46 2.78
CA ARG A 38 -18.02 7.58 4.22
C ARG A 38 -18.61 6.26 4.71
N ILE A 39 -17.84 5.54 5.54
CA ILE A 39 -18.25 4.29 6.17
C ILE A 39 -18.95 4.60 7.49
N LEU A 40 -20.14 4.05 7.66
CA LEU A 40 -20.89 4.10 8.92
C LEU A 40 -21.13 2.69 9.43
N THR A 41 -21.32 2.58 10.73
CA THR A 41 -21.68 1.34 11.40
C THR A 41 -22.98 1.54 12.17
N TYR A 42 -23.86 0.55 12.08
CA TYR A 42 -25.11 0.49 12.84
C TYR A 42 -25.14 -0.81 13.62
N GLN A 43 -25.10 -0.69 14.95
CA GLN A 43 -25.25 -1.83 15.84
C GLN A 43 -26.73 -2.05 16.11
N LEU A 44 -27.24 -3.24 15.78
CA LEU A 44 -28.59 -3.63 16.12
C LEU A 44 -28.61 -4.10 17.58
N GLU A 45 -29.26 -3.33 18.45
CA GLU A 45 -29.53 -3.76 19.82
C GLU A 45 -30.64 -4.82 19.79
N GLY A 46 -30.36 -6.03 20.25
CA GLY A 46 -31.09 -7.27 19.90
C GLY A 46 -32.61 -7.32 20.08
N GLU A 47 -33.24 -6.32 20.71
CA GLU A 47 -34.70 -6.25 20.93
C GLU A 47 -35.37 -5.00 20.31
N SER A 48 -34.58 -4.03 19.82
CA SER A 48 -35.06 -2.73 19.34
C SER A 48 -35.27 -2.74 17.82
N ALA A 49 -36.42 -2.27 17.36
CA ALA A 49 -36.66 -2.02 15.93
C ALA A 49 -35.91 -0.76 15.46
N ILE A 50 -35.52 -0.71 14.19
CA ILE A 50 -34.86 0.44 13.58
C ILE A 50 -35.84 1.62 13.58
N SER A 51 -35.43 2.74 14.18
CA SER A 51 -36.27 3.93 14.27
C SER A 51 -36.37 4.66 12.91
N PRO A 52 -37.42 5.47 12.67
CA PRO A 52 -37.56 6.22 11.42
C PRO A 52 -36.40 7.18 11.11
N GLN A 53 -35.71 7.67 12.14
CA GLN A 53 -34.53 8.54 11.99
C GLN A 53 -33.31 7.74 11.52
N GLU A 54 -33.22 6.47 11.92
CA GLU A 54 -32.16 5.56 11.51
C GLU A 54 -32.42 4.99 10.12
N LEU A 55 -33.68 4.75 9.72
CA LEU A 55 -34.05 4.36 8.35
C LEU A 55 -33.56 5.35 7.28
N ASP A 56 -33.46 6.65 7.61
CA ASP A 56 -32.85 7.66 6.73
C ASP A 56 -31.39 7.32 6.41
N LEU A 57 -30.64 6.76 7.39
CA LEU A 57 -29.25 6.34 7.18
C LEU A 57 -29.14 5.20 6.17
N PHE A 58 -30.03 4.21 6.25
CA PHE A 58 -30.07 3.08 5.33
C PHE A 58 -30.42 3.54 3.90
N SER A 59 -31.46 4.36 3.76
CA SER A 59 -31.88 4.87 2.44
C SER A 59 -30.84 5.78 1.77
N ARG A 60 -30.04 6.51 2.55
CA ARG A 60 -28.96 7.38 2.06
C ARG A 60 -27.65 6.64 1.81
N SER A 61 -27.57 5.36 2.15
CA SER A 61 -26.39 4.54 1.89
C SER A 61 -26.41 3.97 0.48
N ARG A 62 -25.24 3.92 -0.17
CA ARG A 62 -25.06 3.33 -1.51
C ARG A 62 -24.82 1.82 -1.47
N SER A 63 -24.25 1.32 -0.39
CA SER A 63 -24.09 -0.11 -0.11
C SER A 63 -24.33 -0.39 1.37
N ILE A 64 -24.97 -1.52 1.66
CA ILE A 64 -25.26 -2.00 3.00
C ILE A 64 -24.65 -3.39 3.16
N ILE A 65 -23.77 -3.55 4.15
CA ILE A 65 -23.16 -4.83 4.49
C ILE A 65 -23.83 -5.35 5.76
N LEU A 66 -24.46 -6.51 5.67
CA LEU A 66 -25.14 -7.19 6.77
C LEU A 66 -24.23 -8.30 7.32
N LEU A 67 -23.76 -8.16 8.56
CA LEU A 67 -22.93 -9.14 9.25
C LEU A 67 -23.81 -10.20 9.92
N LEU A 68 -24.00 -11.33 9.24
CA LEU A 68 -24.87 -12.43 9.69
C LEU A 68 -24.18 -13.26 10.77
N SER A 69 -24.34 -12.82 12.01
CA SER A 69 -23.95 -13.55 13.22
C SER A 69 -25.16 -14.24 13.89
N ALA A 70 -24.89 -15.08 14.89
CA ALA A 70 -25.94 -15.84 15.58
C ALA A 70 -26.92 -14.90 16.29
N GLU A 71 -26.43 -13.84 16.94
CA GLU A 71 -27.27 -12.84 17.63
C GLU A 71 -28.14 -12.06 16.63
N LEU A 72 -27.60 -11.65 15.48
CA LEU A 72 -28.36 -10.94 14.45
C LEU A 72 -29.48 -11.82 13.86
N VAL A 73 -29.17 -13.09 13.58
CA VAL A 73 -30.16 -14.05 13.09
C VAL A 73 -31.26 -14.29 14.13
N HIS A 74 -30.92 -14.31 15.42
CA HIS A 74 -31.91 -14.40 16.49
C HIS A 74 -32.90 -13.22 16.44
N SER A 75 -32.43 -12.01 16.13
CA SER A 75 -33.29 -10.83 15.96
C SER A 75 -34.26 -10.93 14.79
N PHE A 76 -34.00 -11.75 13.76
CA PHE A 76 -34.95 -11.96 12.66
C PHE A 76 -36.23 -12.68 13.09
N TYR A 77 -36.20 -13.42 14.20
CA TYR A 77 -37.38 -14.08 14.75
C TYR A 77 -38.30 -13.12 15.52
N LEU A 78 -37.86 -11.87 15.77
CA LEU A 78 -38.69 -10.81 16.36
C LEU A 78 -39.45 -10.06 15.24
N PRO A 79 -40.79 -10.16 15.16
CA PRO A 79 -41.54 -9.63 14.02
C PRO A 79 -41.37 -8.13 13.78
N HIS A 80 -41.27 -7.33 14.84
CA HIS A 80 -41.09 -5.88 14.75
C HIS A 80 -39.70 -5.48 14.23
N VAL A 81 -38.66 -6.22 14.63
CA VAL A 81 -37.28 -6.00 14.16
C VAL A 81 -37.16 -6.44 12.72
N LEU A 82 -37.67 -7.63 12.39
CA LEU A 82 -37.69 -8.16 11.03
C LEU A 82 -38.39 -7.20 10.06
N GLN A 83 -39.56 -6.67 10.43
CA GLN A 83 -40.28 -5.71 9.58
C GLN A 83 -39.42 -4.45 9.34
N SER A 84 -38.78 -3.92 10.38
CA SER A 84 -37.91 -2.75 10.23
C SER A 84 -36.69 -3.02 9.35
N LEU A 85 -36.09 -4.22 9.42
CA LEU A 85 -34.98 -4.64 8.57
C LEU A 85 -35.41 -4.85 7.11
N GLN A 86 -36.61 -5.40 6.87
CA GLN A 86 -37.16 -5.53 5.52
C GLN A 86 -37.39 -4.16 4.87
N GLU A 87 -37.80 -3.16 5.64
CA GLU A 87 -37.95 -1.78 5.18
C GLU A 87 -36.59 -1.10 4.95
N ALA A 88 -35.59 -1.43 5.77
CA ALA A 88 -34.25 -0.83 5.72
C ALA A 88 -33.34 -1.40 4.61
N LEU A 89 -33.40 -2.72 4.36
CA LEU A 89 -32.50 -3.46 3.45
C LEU A 89 -33.03 -3.45 2.01
N TRP A 90 -33.21 -2.25 1.46
CA TRP A 90 -33.73 -2.03 0.11
C TRP A 90 -32.99 -0.90 -0.60
N PRO A 91 -32.71 -0.98 -1.91
CA PRO A 91 -32.95 -2.09 -2.86
C PRO A 91 -31.92 -3.23 -2.79
N PRO A 92 -32.24 -4.44 -3.29
CA PRO A 92 -31.44 -5.65 -3.07
C PRO A 92 -30.04 -5.61 -3.69
N CYS A 93 -29.82 -4.85 -4.76
CA CYS A 93 -28.49 -4.68 -5.37
C CYS A 93 -27.50 -3.94 -4.47
N LYS A 94 -27.98 -3.16 -3.49
CA LYS A 94 -27.12 -2.47 -2.51
C LYS A 94 -26.68 -3.37 -1.36
N VAL A 95 -27.36 -4.50 -1.16
CA VAL A 95 -27.22 -5.33 0.04
C VAL A 95 -26.21 -6.45 -0.20
N VAL A 96 -25.24 -6.52 0.69
CA VAL A 96 -24.20 -7.54 0.75
C VAL A 96 -24.35 -8.29 2.07
N LYS A 97 -24.43 -9.62 2.04
CA LYS A 97 -24.50 -10.47 3.23
C LYS A 97 -23.17 -11.17 3.47
N LEU A 98 -22.62 -11.03 4.68
CA LEU A 98 -21.40 -11.71 5.12
C LEU A 98 -21.73 -12.70 6.23
N PHE A 99 -21.46 -13.98 6.03
CA PHE A 99 -21.69 -15.03 7.02
C PHE A 99 -20.60 -15.06 8.09
N CYS A 100 -20.95 -14.66 9.32
CA CYS A 100 -20.05 -14.60 10.47
C CYS A 100 -20.33 -15.76 11.42
N GLY A 101 -19.90 -16.97 11.05
CA GLY A 101 -20.07 -18.18 11.89
C GLY A 101 -21.47 -18.78 11.86
N VAL A 102 -22.31 -18.37 10.91
CA VAL A 102 -23.62 -18.96 10.62
C VAL A 102 -23.61 -19.51 9.19
N THR A 103 -24.38 -20.56 8.93
CA THR A 103 -24.51 -21.16 7.59
C THR A 103 -25.79 -20.69 6.92
N ASP A 104 -25.79 -20.63 5.58
CA ASP A 104 -27.02 -20.32 4.84
C ASP A 104 -28.09 -21.40 5.12
N CYS A 105 -29.34 -20.96 5.20
CA CYS A 105 -30.49 -21.79 5.57
C CYS A 105 -31.72 -21.36 4.77
N ASP A 106 -32.56 -22.33 4.37
CA ASP A 106 -33.80 -22.08 3.62
C ASP A 106 -34.76 -21.11 4.34
N ASP A 107 -34.66 -21.04 5.68
CA ASP A 107 -35.44 -20.10 6.50
C ASP A 107 -35.19 -18.63 6.11
N TYR A 108 -34.01 -18.26 5.60
CA TYR A 108 -33.71 -16.87 5.23
C TYR A 108 -34.53 -16.36 4.05
N LEU A 109 -34.93 -17.24 3.13
CA LEU A 109 -35.86 -16.90 2.05
C LEU A 109 -37.26 -16.57 2.57
N THR A 110 -37.61 -17.09 3.75
CA THR A 110 -38.89 -16.75 4.41
C THR A 110 -38.83 -15.38 5.09
N PHE A 111 -37.65 -14.97 5.57
CA PHE A 111 -37.40 -13.67 6.18
C PHE A 111 -37.19 -12.56 5.14
N PHE A 112 -36.45 -12.81 4.06
CA PHE A 112 -36.14 -11.82 3.03
C PHE A 112 -36.42 -12.39 1.64
N LYS A 113 -37.40 -11.82 0.94
CA LYS A 113 -37.82 -12.30 -0.40
C LYS A 113 -36.72 -12.16 -1.47
N ASP A 114 -35.84 -11.18 -1.30
CA ASP A 114 -34.73 -10.90 -2.21
C ASP A 114 -33.39 -11.50 -1.73
N TRP A 115 -33.40 -12.40 -0.73
CA TRP A 115 -32.19 -13.00 -0.15
C TRP A 115 -31.22 -13.59 -1.20
N SER A 116 -31.76 -14.24 -2.23
CA SER A 116 -30.97 -14.85 -3.31
C SER A 116 -30.37 -13.83 -4.29
N ARG A 117 -30.82 -12.57 -4.24
CA ARG A 117 -30.30 -11.48 -5.08
C ARG A 117 -29.20 -10.70 -4.38
N TRP A 118 -29.06 -10.85 -3.07
CA TRP A 118 -28.02 -10.17 -2.30
C TRP A 118 -26.67 -10.80 -2.60
N GLN A 119 -25.64 -9.96 -2.68
CA GLN A 119 -24.28 -10.43 -2.89
C GLN A 119 -23.82 -11.20 -1.65
N GLU A 120 -23.40 -12.44 -1.84
CA GLU A 120 -22.95 -13.32 -0.76
C GLU A 120 -21.44 -13.27 -0.57
N LEU A 121 -21.02 -13.29 0.70
CA LEU A 121 -19.65 -13.40 1.16
C LEU A 121 -19.59 -14.33 2.38
N THR A 122 -18.45 -14.99 2.54
CA THR A 122 -18.13 -15.92 3.62
C THR A 122 -16.90 -15.46 4.38
N ASN A 123 -16.70 -15.97 5.59
CA ASN A 123 -15.53 -15.70 6.42
C ASN A 123 -14.21 -16.26 5.86
N ASP A 124 -14.29 -17.20 4.91
CA ASP A 124 -13.13 -17.79 4.23
C ASP A 124 -12.71 -17.00 2.96
N ASP A 125 -13.48 -15.97 2.57
CA ASP A 125 -13.16 -15.17 1.39
C ASP A 125 -11.95 -14.25 1.61
N GLU A 126 -11.16 -14.09 0.55
CA GLU A 126 -10.01 -13.19 0.52
C GLU A 126 -10.44 -11.72 0.63
N PRO A 127 -9.61 -10.82 1.20
CA PRO A 127 -9.96 -9.41 1.40
C PRO A 127 -10.40 -8.67 0.13
N ASP A 128 -9.85 -9.05 -1.03
CA ASP A 128 -10.20 -8.49 -2.34
C ASP A 128 -11.65 -8.78 -2.75
N ALA A 129 -12.21 -9.92 -2.30
CA ALA A 129 -13.61 -10.27 -2.58
C ALA A 129 -14.58 -9.33 -1.84
N TYR A 130 -14.29 -9.00 -0.58
CA TYR A 130 -15.06 -8.02 0.20
C TYR A 130 -15.06 -6.65 -0.49
N LEU A 131 -13.89 -6.23 -1.00
CA LEU A 131 -13.74 -4.97 -1.72
C LEU A 131 -14.49 -4.96 -3.07
N ALA A 132 -14.43 -6.06 -3.81
CA ALA A 132 -15.12 -6.21 -5.09
C ALA A 132 -16.65 -6.17 -4.91
N ALA A 133 -17.17 -6.85 -3.89
CA ALA A 133 -18.60 -6.87 -3.57
C ALA A 133 -19.15 -5.47 -3.28
N VAL A 134 -18.45 -4.69 -2.45
CA VAL A 134 -18.85 -3.31 -2.12
C VAL A 134 -18.77 -2.39 -3.35
N LYS A 135 -17.70 -2.49 -4.15
CA LYS A 135 -17.57 -1.70 -5.39
C LYS A 135 -18.72 -2.00 -6.35
N LYS A 136 -19.07 -3.27 -6.51
CA LYS A 136 -20.18 -3.71 -7.36
C LYS A 136 -21.50 -3.11 -6.88
N ALA A 137 -21.82 -3.24 -5.59
CA ALA A 137 -23.03 -2.68 -5.00
C ALA A 137 -23.15 -1.15 -5.19
N ILE A 138 -22.05 -0.41 -5.05
CA ILE A 138 -22.02 1.05 -5.29
C ILE A 138 -22.20 1.38 -6.77
N SER A 139 -21.63 0.60 -7.69
CA SER A 139 -21.71 0.84 -9.13
C SER A 139 -23.10 0.55 -9.72
N GLU A 140 -23.81 -0.44 -9.19
CA GLU A 140 -25.15 -0.83 -9.65
C GLU A 140 -26.24 0.15 -9.17
N ASP A 141 -25.96 1.00 -8.18
CA ASP A 141 -26.84 2.09 -7.72
C ASP A 141 -26.83 3.31 -8.66
N SER A 142 -25.80 3.46 -9.52
CA SER A 142 -25.75 4.55 -10.50
C SER A 142 -26.47 4.14 -11.78
N GLY A 143 -27.80 4.27 -11.81
CA GLY A 143 -28.59 4.14 -13.03
C GLY A 143 -28.18 5.21 -14.06
N CYS A 144 -27.29 4.86 -15.00
CA CYS A 144 -26.96 5.69 -16.16
C CYS A 144 -26.81 4.80 -17.40
N ASP A 145 -27.85 4.84 -18.24
CA ASP A 145 -27.71 4.70 -19.69
C ASP A 145 -26.82 5.84 -20.20
N SER A 146 -25.63 5.53 -20.71
CA SER A 146 -25.11 6.25 -21.87
C SER A 146 -24.17 5.38 -22.68
N VAL A 147 -24.44 5.42 -23.98
CA VAL A 147 -23.93 4.63 -25.08
C VAL A 147 -22.72 5.36 -25.69
N THR A 148 -21.70 4.58 -26.10
CA THR A 148 -20.58 4.91 -27.03
C THR A 148 -19.61 6.02 -26.59
N ASP A 149 -18.28 5.89 -26.70
CA ASP A 149 -17.51 5.33 -27.81
C ASP A 149 -16.32 4.46 -27.38
N THR A 150 -16.03 3.54 -28.31
CA THR A 150 -14.95 2.56 -28.40
C THR A 150 -13.55 3.12 -28.20
N GLU A 151 -12.73 2.44 -27.39
CA GLU A 151 -11.44 1.93 -27.86
C GLU A 151 -11.27 0.48 -27.38
N THR A 152 -11.16 -0.40 -28.37
CA THR A 152 -10.84 -1.82 -28.28
C THR A 152 -9.38 -2.00 -27.88
N GLU A 153 -9.11 -2.78 -26.84
CA GLU A 153 -7.83 -3.46 -26.66
C GLU A 153 -8.12 -4.91 -26.29
N ASP A 154 -7.52 -5.79 -27.10
CA ASP A 154 -7.68 -7.23 -27.16
C ASP A 154 -7.43 -7.95 -25.82
N GLU A 155 -8.26 -8.96 -25.56
CA GLU A 155 -7.82 -10.17 -24.90
C GLU A 155 -6.62 -10.76 -25.66
N LYS A 156 -5.42 -10.54 -25.14
CA LYS A 156 -4.29 -11.42 -25.43
C LYS A 156 -3.46 -11.65 -24.19
N ASN A 157 -3.69 -12.80 -23.57
CA ASN A 157 -2.75 -13.46 -22.68
C ASN A 157 -1.32 -13.38 -23.24
N PRO A 158 -0.31 -13.05 -22.42
CA PRO A 158 0.98 -13.68 -22.54
C PRO A 158 1.04 -14.82 -21.51
N ALA A 159 0.96 -16.04 -22.03
CA ALA A 159 1.58 -17.17 -21.37
C ALA A 159 3.09 -16.87 -21.26
N TYR A 160 3.57 -16.55 -20.07
CA TYR A 160 4.96 -16.76 -19.69
C TYR A 160 5.00 -17.88 -18.66
N SER A 161 5.23 -19.07 -19.19
CA SER A 161 5.74 -20.21 -18.44
C SER A 161 7.15 -19.87 -17.97
N HIS A 162 7.32 -19.59 -16.69
CA HIS A 162 8.55 -19.95 -15.99
C HIS A 162 8.15 -20.85 -14.82
N SER A 163 8.46 -22.13 -15.01
CA SER A 163 8.43 -23.16 -14.00
C SER A 163 9.32 -22.76 -12.82
N LEU A 164 8.73 -22.49 -11.66
CA LEU A 164 9.35 -22.94 -10.42
C LEU A 164 8.58 -24.16 -9.95
N ALA A 165 9.31 -25.27 -9.93
CA ALA A 165 8.83 -26.60 -9.67
C ALA A 165 8.08 -26.64 -8.33
N MET A 166 6.83 -27.07 -8.42
CA MET A 166 6.11 -27.67 -7.31
C MET A 166 6.96 -28.83 -6.78
N SER A 167 7.37 -28.73 -5.52
CA SER A 167 7.62 -29.92 -4.73
C SER A 167 6.28 -30.30 -4.10
N GLU A 168 5.46 -31.01 -4.87
CA GLU A 168 4.34 -31.76 -4.32
C GLU A 168 4.91 -32.89 -3.47
N GLU A 169 5.07 -32.66 -2.17
CA GLU A 169 5.07 -33.76 -1.22
C GLU A 169 3.62 -34.07 -0.83
N HIS A 170 3.16 -35.22 -1.32
CA HIS A 170 2.04 -35.96 -0.79
C HIS A 170 1.99 -35.91 0.75
N ARG A 171 0.86 -35.48 1.32
CA ARG A 171 0.25 -36.11 2.50
C ARG A 171 -1.19 -35.61 2.65
N SER A 172 -2.14 -36.44 2.23
CA SER A 172 -2.95 -37.26 3.14
C SER A 172 -3.91 -36.41 3.97
N SER A 173 -5.19 -36.50 3.62
CA SER A 173 -6.31 -36.36 4.53
C SER A 173 -5.94 -36.81 5.95
N LYS A 174 -5.76 -35.87 6.85
CA LYS A 174 -5.70 -36.10 8.29
C LYS A 174 -6.62 -35.05 8.92
N SER A 175 -7.63 -35.57 9.61
CA SER A 175 -8.44 -34.95 10.65
C SER A 175 -8.03 -33.52 11.04
N THR A 176 -8.99 -32.60 11.07
CA THR A 176 -8.97 -31.39 11.91
C THR A 176 -8.38 -31.73 13.27
N ARG A 177 -7.08 -31.50 13.42
CA ARG A 177 -6.35 -31.77 14.66
C ARG A 177 -6.51 -30.50 15.49
N ASP A 178 -6.98 -30.67 16.71
CA ASP A 178 -7.13 -29.61 17.69
C ASP A 178 -5.75 -29.06 18.09
N HIS A 179 -5.26 -28.07 17.35
CA HIS A 179 -3.93 -27.49 17.62
C HIS A 179 -4.01 -26.51 18.82
N PRO A 180 -3.00 -26.52 19.71
CA PRO A 180 -2.88 -25.56 20.79
C PRO A 180 -2.52 -24.17 20.28
N VAL A 181 -2.93 -23.14 21.01
CA VAL A 181 -2.66 -21.73 20.70
C VAL A 181 -1.33 -21.30 21.33
N VAL A 182 -0.50 -20.56 20.61
CA VAL A 182 0.82 -20.11 21.08
C VAL A 182 0.91 -18.60 21.08
N GLN A 183 1.45 -18.01 22.15
CA GLN A 183 1.68 -16.58 22.29
C GLN A 183 3.03 -16.27 22.99
N PRO A 184 3.89 -15.40 22.43
CA PRO A 184 3.81 -14.88 21.06
C PRO A 184 4.10 -15.98 20.04
N ASP A 185 3.48 -15.89 18.86
CA ASP A 185 3.71 -16.76 17.71
C ASP A 185 4.95 -16.37 16.89
N ARG A 186 5.46 -15.15 17.11
CA ARG A 186 6.67 -14.60 16.51
C ARG A 186 7.71 -14.23 17.57
N ILE A 187 8.95 -14.68 17.38
CA ILE A 187 10.06 -14.52 18.35
C ILE A 187 11.23 -13.82 17.67
N GLN A 188 11.79 -12.81 18.32
CA GLN A 188 12.96 -12.09 17.82
C GLN A 188 14.24 -12.87 18.13
N CYS A 189 15.08 -13.07 17.12
CA CYS A 189 16.37 -13.77 17.26
C CYS A 189 17.28 -13.01 18.25
N GLY A 190 17.98 -13.73 19.13
CA GLY A 190 18.90 -13.14 20.11
C GLY A 190 18.25 -12.55 21.37
N VAL A 191 16.92 -12.42 21.41
CA VAL A 191 16.18 -11.96 22.59
C VAL A 191 15.60 -13.18 23.32
N GLN A 192 15.78 -13.24 24.64
CA GLN A 192 15.15 -14.28 25.45
C GLN A 192 13.66 -13.96 25.64
N THR A 193 12.81 -14.78 25.04
CA THR A 193 11.36 -14.62 25.08
C THR A 193 10.71 -15.83 25.76
N THR A 194 9.72 -15.57 26.62
CA THR A 194 8.88 -16.63 27.19
C THR A 194 7.66 -16.82 26.30
N VAL A 195 7.42 -18.06 25.89
CA VAL A 195 6.29 -18.47 25.06
C VAL A 195 5.27 -19.17 25.94
N PHE A 196 4.01 -18.76 25.81
CA PHE A 196 2.86 -19.37 26.46
C PHE A 196 2.11 -20.24 25.45
N ILE A 197 1.81 -21.48 25.84
CA ILE A 197 1.09 -22.45 25.01
C ILE A 197 -0.19 -22.83 25.75
N ILE A 198 -1.33 -22.53 25.13
CA ILE A 198 -2.66 -22.79 25.65
C ILE A 198 -3.21 -24.05 24.97
N MET A 199 -3.40 -25.08 25.78
CA MET A 199 -3.89 -26.41 25.39
C MET A 199 -5.41 -26.47 25.49
N LYS A 200 -6.06 -27.21 24.59
CA LYS A 200 -7.51 -27.48 24.69
C LYS A 200 -7.85 -28.56 25.72
N CYS A 201 -6.90 -29.44 26.03
CA CYS A 201 -7.06 -30.51 27.00
C CYS A 201 -6.31 -30.17 28.28
N LYS A 202 -6.86 -30.63 29.41
CA LYS A 202 -6.25 -30.49 30.73
C LYS A 202 -4.92 -31.27 30.78
N LEU A 203 -3.88 -30.58 31.23
CA LEU A 203 -2.57 -31.14 31.50
C LEU A 203 -2.51 -31.75 32.90
N ASP A 204 -1.70 -32.78 33.05
CA ASP A 204 -1.47 -33.44 34.34
C ASP A 204 -0.35 -32.72 35.12
N GLY A 205 -0.71 -32.13 36.25
CA GLY A 205 0.21 -31.37 37.11
C GLY A 205 1.26 -32.22 37.82
N GLU A 206 1.10 -33.54 37.88
CA GLU A 206 2.10 -34.44 38.47
C GLU A 206 3.21 -34.82 37.48
N MET A 207 2.94 -34.67 36.18
CA MET A 207 3.87 -35.02 35.10
C MET A 207 4.73 -33.82 34.69
N LYS A 208 6.00 -34.08 34.34
CA LYS A 208 6.87 -33.05 33.74
C LYS A 208 6.42 -32.78 32.32
N THR A 209 6.27 -31.51 31.97
CA THR A 209 5.94 -31.09 30.61
C THR A 209 7.19 -30.53 29.93
N GLU A 210 7.48 -31.00 28.72
CA GLU A 210 8.62 -30.58 27.90
C GLU A 210 8.14 -30.12 26.54
N VAL A 211 8.82 -29.13 25.96
CA VAL A 211 8.53 -28.63 24.60
C VAL A 211 9.79 -28.81 23.75
N GLU A 212 9.63 -29.52 22.64
CA GLU A 212 10.67 -29.75 21.66
C GLU A 212 10.56 -28.75 20.51
N PHE A 213 11.61 -27.95 20.31
CA PHE A 213 11.76 -27.02 19.21
C PHE A 213 12.56 -27.72 18.10
N SER A 214 12.00 -27.86 16.90
CA SER A 214 12.62 -28.60 15.80
C SER A 214 12.92 -27.69 14.59
N PRO A 215 14.01 -26.90 14.64
CA PRO A 215 14.39 -26.02 13.52
C PRO A 215 14.84 -26.83 12.29
N GLU A 216 14.61 -26.33 11.08
CA GLU A 216 15.00 -27.04 9.84
C GLU A 216 16.52 -27.24 9.70
N ASN A 217 17.31 -26.26 10.15
CA ASN A 217 18.76 -26.19 9.93
C ASN A 217 19.61 -26.54 11.17
N ALA A 218 19.01 -27.04 12.25
CA ALA A 218 19.73 -27.39 13.48
C ALA A 218 19.11 -28.60 14.18
N SER A 219 19.81 -29.13 15.19
CA SER A 219 19.28 -30.20 16.03
C SER A 219 18.10 -29.72 16.86
N SER A 220 17.11 -30.60 17.08
CA SER A 220 15.99 -30.28 17.96
C SER A 220 16.44 -30.02 19.39
N VAL A 221 15.77 -29.09 20.06
CA VAL A 221 16.08 -28.65 21.42
C VAL A 221 14.85 -28.88 22.30
N ARG A 222 14.98 -29.74 23.31
CA ARG A 222 13.94 -29.94 24.34
C ARG A 222 14.17 -29.02 25.51
N VAL A 223 13.12 -28.31 25.90
CA VAL A 223 13.13 -27.36 27.02
C VAL A 223 12.02 -27.75 27.99
N LEU A 224 12.32 -27.71 29.29
CA LEU A 224 11.31 -27.93 30.33
C LEU A 224 10.34 -26.75 30.35
N ALA A 225 9.04 -27.06 30.34
CA ALA A 225 7.98 -26.07 30.45
C ALA A 225 7.48 -25.97 31.90
N GLU A 226 7.15 -24.75 32.33
CA GLU A 226 6.54 -24.47 33.62
C GLU A 226 5.01 -24.47 33.43
N MET A 227 4.28 -25.12 34.34
CA MET A 227 2.83 -25.16 34.30
C MET A 227 2.26 -23.91 34.99
N GLU A 228 1.58 -23.06 34.24
CA GLU A 228 0.93 -21.85 34.76
C GLU A 228 -0.46 -22.16 35.30
N ASN A 229 -1.19 -23.02 34.59
CA ASN A 229 -2.47 -23.57 35.02
C ASN A 229 -2.75 -24.89 34.28
N GLU A 230 -3.92 -25.48 34.54
CA GLU A 230 -4.34 -26.77 33.98
C GLU A 230 -4.39 -26.82 32.43
N TYR A 231 -4.37 -25.68 31.75
CA TYR A 231 -4.45 -25.55 30.30
C TYR A 231 -3.34 -24.69 29.69
N THR A 232 -2.40 -24.18 30.48
CA THR A 232 -1.37 -23.24 29.99
C THR A 232 0.00 -23.59 30.55
N ILE A 233 0.97 -23.64 29.65
CA ILE A 233 2.38 -23.81 29.99
C ILE A 233 3.19 -22.63 29.47
N SER A 234 4.24 -22.28 30.19
CA SER A 234 5.22 -21.28 29.77
C SER A 234 6.58 -21.95 29.53
N VAL A 235 7.27 -21.54 28.47
CA VAL A 235 8.58 -22.07 28.11
C VAL A 235 9.49 -20.94 27.66
N LYS A 236 10.73 -20.93 28.14
CA LYS A 236 11.74 -19.98 27.64
C LYS A 236 12.22 -20.46 26.28
N ALA A 237 11.94 -19.67 25.25
CA ALA A 237 12.31 -20.01 23.90
C ALA A 237 13.84 -20.06 23.77
N PRO A 238 14.42 -21.14 23.18
CA PRO A 238 15.84 -21.19 22.91
C PRO A 238 16.21 -20.16 21.83
N ASN A 239 17.48 -19.74 21.82
CA ASN A 239 17.97 -18.86 20.77
C ASN A 239 18.23 -19.69 19.49
N LEU A 240 17.40 -19.49 18.47
CA LEU A 240 17.45 -20.19 17.19
C LEU A 240 17.64 -19.19 16.04
N THR A 241 17.96 -19.70 14.86
CA THR A 241 18.03 -18.90 13.62
C THR A 241 16.64 -18.51 13.13
N SER A 242 16.54 -17.52 12.24
CA SER A 242 15.26 -17.15 11.63
C SER A 242 14.65 -18.31 10.84
N GLY A 243 13.32 -18.34 10.79
CA GLY A 243 12.54 -19.38 10.15
C GLY A 243 11.40 -19.91 11.03
N THR A 244 10.53 -20.72 10.42
CA THR A 244 9.43 -21.38 11.11
C THR A 244 9.95 -22.62 11.84
N VAL A 245 9.67 -22.69 13.14
CA VAL A 245 10.11 -23.77 14.02
C VAL A 245 8.89 -24.51 14.55
N PRO A 246 8.66 -25.77 14.13
CA PRO A 246 7.65 -26.62 14.73
C PRO A 246 7.97 -26.93 16.20
N LEU A 247 6.91 -26.92 17.01
CA LEU A 247 6.91 -27.18 18.44
C LEU A 247 6.11 -28.46 18.71
N GLN A 248 6.70 -29.39 19.43
CA GLN A 248 6.01 -30.59 19.92
C GLN A 248 5.97 -30.54 21.45
N ILE A 249 4.77 -30.67 22.01
CA ILE A 249 4.55 -30.60 23.46
C ILE A 249 4.39 -32.01 24.00
N TYR A 250 5.18 -32.35 25.00
CA TYR A 250 5.21 -33.64 25.66
C TYR A 250 4.84 -33.51 27.13
N SER A 251 3.92 -34.35 27.61
CA SER A 251 3.66 -34.53 29.04
C SER A 251 4.12 -35.94 29.42
N GLY A 252 5.25 -36.02 30.15
CA GLY A 252 6.02 -37.26 30.25
C GLY A 252 6.51 -37.71 28.87
N ASP A 253 6.23 -38.95 28.50
CA ASP A 253 6.60 -39.51 27.18
C ASP A 253 5.47 -39.37 26.12
N LEU A 254 4.33 -38.78 26.48
CA LEU A 254 3.19 -38.64 25.59
C LEU A 254 3.20 -37.29 24.87
N MET A 255 3.15 -37.31 23.54
CA MET A 255 2.94 -36.09 22.73
C MET A 255 1.49 -35.64 22.87
N VAL A 256 1.29 -34.49 23.51
CA VAL A 256 -0.04 -33.93 23.83
C VAL A 256 -0.47 -32.80 22.89
N GLY A 257 0.46 -32.26 22.09
CA GLY A 257 0.15 -31.22 21.11
C GLY A 257 1.30 -30.94 20.15
N GLU A 258 0.96 -30.27 19.05
CA GLU A 258 1.90 -29.86 18.01
C GLU A 258 1.46 -28.49 17.49
N THR A 259 2.41 -27.58 17.28
CA THR A 259 2.18 -26.21 16.81
C THR A 259 3.47 -25.64 16.22
N SER A 260 3.58 -24.36 15.94
CA SER A 260 4.78 -23.74 15.38
C SER A 260 4.94 -22.29 15.82
N VAL A 261 6.18 -21.81 15.87
CA VAL A 261 6.53 -20.40 16.09
C VAL A 261 7.49 -19.92 15.01
N THR A 262 7.47 -18.63 14.71
CA THR A 262 8.34 -18.04 13.68
C THR A 262 9.42 -17.18 14.33
N TYR A 263 10.68 -17.56 14.12
CA TYR A 263 11.82 -16.73 14.50
C TYR A 263 12.13 -15.73 13.40
N HIS A 264 12.37 -14.47 13.76
CA HIS A 264 12.71 -13.42 12.81
C HIS A 264 13.88 -12.55 13.30
N THR A 265 14.59 -11.94 12.36
CA THR A 265 15.62 -10.94 12.63
C THR A 265 15.06 -9.51 12.58
N ASP A 266 15.81 -8.55 13.12
CA ASP A 266 15.41 -7.13 13.08
C ASP A 266 15.18 -6.62 11.65
N MET A 267 16.01 -7.04 10.69
CA MET A 267 15.87 -6.64 9.29
C MET A 267 14.66 -7.28 8.61
N GLU A 268 14.33 -8.53 8.97
CA GLU A 268 13.11 -9.18 8.48
C GLU A 268 11.85 -8.50 9.04
N GLU A 269 11.88 -8.06 10.31
CA GLU A 269 10.77 -7.29 10.89
C GLU A 269 10.63 -5.92 10.23
N ILE A 270 11.74 -5.19 10.06
CA ILE A 270 11.74 -3.91 9.34
C ILE A 270 11.23 -4.12 7.90
N SER A 271 11.69 -5.16 7.22
CA SER A 271 11.23 -5.49 5.87
C SER A 271 9.73 -5.80 5.84
N SER A 272 9.22 -6.56 6.81
CA SER A 272 7.80 -6.85 6.95
C SER A 272 6.97 -5.58 7.19
N LEU A 273 7.44 -4.72 8.10
CA LEU A 273 6.80 -3.42 8.38
C LEU A 273 6.82 -2.49 7.17
N LEU A 274 7.92 -2.46 6.40
CA LEU A 274 8.04 -1.66 5.19
C LEU A 274 7.22 -2.25 4.02
N ALA A 275 7.12 -3.57 3.91
CA ALA A 275 6.26 -4.22 2.91
C ALA A 275 4.78 -3.89 3.17
N ASN A 276 4.38 -3.78 4.44
CA ASN A 276 3.04 -3.35 4.85
C ASN A 276 2.80 -1.84 4.63
N ALA A 277 3.85 -1.04 4.41
CA ALA A 277 3.71 0.38 4.10
C ALA A 277 3.27 0.57 2.64
N ALA A 278 1.96 0.57 2.41
CA ALA A 278 1.33 0.65 1.08
C ALA A 278 1.75 1.85 0.22
N ASN A 279 2.32 2.92 0.80
CA ASN A 279 2.78 4.08 0.04
C ASN A 279 4.06 4.71 0.64
N PRO A 280 5.20 4.68 -0.09
CA PRO A 280 6.45 5.32 0.34
C PRO A 280 6.34 6.81 0.69
N VAL A 281 5.47 7.56 0.01
CA VAL A 281 5.22 8.97 0.32
C VAL A 281 4.54 9.12 1.69
N GLN A 282 3.58 8.25 2.01
CA GLN A 282 2.92 8.25 3.30
C GLN A 282 3.92 7.93 4.42
N PHE A 283 4.78 6.93 4.21
CA PHE A 283 5.86 6.58 5.13
C PHE A 283 6.81 7.77 5.36
N MET A 284 7.25 8.45 4.29
CA MET A 284 8.11 9.63 4.44
C MET A 284 7.41 10.79 5.16
N CYS A 285 6.14 11.06 4.83
CA CYS A 285 5.38 12.07 5.56
C CYS A 285 5.28 11.75 7.07
N GLN A 286 5.11 10.48 7.45
CA GLN A 286 5.14 10.05 8.85
C GLN A 286 6.52 10.25 9.47
N ALA A 287 7.59 9.86 8.78
CA ALA A 287 8.97 10.03 9.26
C ALA A 287 9.33 11.50 9.49
N PHE A 288 8.88 12.40 8.60
CA PHE A 288 9.08 13.85 8.72
C PHE A 288 8.01 14.57 9.55
N LYS A 289 7.05 13.84 10.13
CA LYS A 289 5.95 14.38 10.96
C LYS A 289 5.12 15.46 10.24
N ILE A 290 4.86 15.28 8.94
CA ILE A 290 4.05 16.19 8.13
C ILE A 290 2.57 15.85 8.35
N VAL A 291 1.84 16.76 9.01
CA VAL A 291 0.39 16.65 9.26
C VAL A 291 -0.30 17.95 8.83
N PRO A 292 -1.32 17.94 7.95
CA PRO A 292 -1.88 16.77 7.25
C PRO A 292 -0.94 16.24 6.15
N TYR A 293 -1.13 14.99 5.75
CA TYR A 293 -0.37 14.37 4.66
C TYR A 293 -0.54 15.17 3.36
N SER A 294 0.54 15.81 2.91
CA SER A 294 0.59 16.60 1.68
C SER A 294 1.85 16.27 0.90
N ILE A 295 1.65 15.94 -0.38
CA ILE A 295 2.73 15.67 -1.32
C ILE A 295 3.54 16.93 -1.56
N GLU A 296 2.88 18.09 -1.60
CA GLU A 296 3.49 19.40 -1.80
C GLU A 296 4.38 19.81 -0.61
N ALA A 297 3.93 19.54 0.62
CA ALA A 297 4.73 19.79 1.82
C ALA A 297 5.97 18.90 1.87
N LEU A 298 5.84 17.62 1.49
CA LEU A 298 6.96 16.70 1.38
C LEU A 298 7.92 17.13 0.27
N ASP A 299 7.41 17.49 -0.89
CA ASP A 299 8.16 17.99 -2.03
C ASP A 299 9.00 19.21 -1.65
N LYS A 300 8.38 20.19 -0.97
CA LYS A 300 9.09 21.36 -0.45
C LYS A 300 10.17 20.98 0.57
N LEU A 301 9.88 20.07 1.51
CA LEU A 301 10.85 19.65 2.53
C LEU A 301 12.05 18.94 1.90
N LEU A 302 11.82 18.00 0.98
CA LEU A 302 12.87 17.30 0.26
C LEU A 302 13.69 18.27 -0.60
N THR A 303 13.03 19.21 -1.27
CA THR A 303 13.67 20.27 -2.06
C THR A 303 14.58 21.14 -1.20
N GLU A 304 14.08 21.65 -0.07
CA GLU A 304 14.87 22.49 0.84
C GLU A 304 16.02 21.71 1.49
N SER A 305 15.78 20.44 1.83
CA SER A 305 16.83 19.54 2.33
C SER A 305 17.93 19.34 1.29
N LEU A 306 17.56 19.08 0.03
CA LEU A 306 18.53 18.92 -1.05
C LEU A 306 19.30 20.23 -1.31
N LYS A 307 18.61 21.38 -1.43
CA LYS A 307 19.24 22.70 -1.59
C LYS A 307 20.27 23.01 -0.51
N LYS A 308 19.91 22.75 0.76
CA LYS A 308 20.79 23.02 1.91
C LYS A 308 22.05 22.15 1.92
N ASN A 309 21.97 20.93 1.39
CA ASN A 309 23.07 19.97 1.41
C ASN A 309 23.89 19.98 0.10
N ILE A 310 23.47 20.71 -0.94
CA ILE A 310 24.28 20.89 -2.15
C ILE A 310 25.47 21.80 -1.81
N PRO A 311 26.72 21.37 -2.06
CA PRO A 311 27.90 22.20 -1.84
C PRO A 311 27.90 23.41 -2.78
N ALA A 312 28.52 24.52 -2.37
CA ALA A 312 28.57 25.77 -3.14
C ALA A 312 29.26 25.62 -4.51
N SER A 313 30.14 24.63 -4.67
CA SER A 313 30.79 24.24 -5.91
C SER A 313 29.94 23.31 -6.80
N GLY A 314 28.71 23.00 -6.39
CA GLY A 314 27.81 22.06 -7.07
C GLY A 314 28.25 20.60 -6.94
N LEU A 315 27.44 19.68 -7.47
CA LEU A 315 27.73 18.24 -7.46
C LEU A 315 28.76 17.81 -8.52
N HIS A 316 29.32 18.75 -9.29
CA HIS A 316 30.31 18.50 -10.35
C HIS A 316 31.58 17.80 -9.84
N LEU A 317 31.92 17.99 -8.56
CA LEU A 317 33.08 17.35 -7.92
C LEU A 317 32.98 15.82 -7.92
N PHE A 318 31.77 15.26 -7.96
CA PHE A 318 31.55 13.81 -7.97
C PHE A 318 31.76 13.16 -9.35
N GLY A 319 32.01 13.97 -10.38
CA GLY A 319 32.14 13.54 -11.77
C GLY A 319 30.80 13.19 -12.41
N ILE A 320 30.57 13.67 -13.64
CA ILE A 320 29.38 13.36 -14.45
C ILE A 320 29.55 12.09 -15.30
N ASN A 321 30.69 11.41 -15.20
CA ASN A 321 31.10 10.31 -16.08
C ASN A 321 30.78 8.91 -15.50
N GLN A 322 29.84 8.77 -14.56
CA GLN A 322 29.59 7.46 -13.93
C GLN A 322 28.87 6.45 -14.84
N LEU A 323 28.33 6.90 -15.98
CA LEU A 323 27.91 6.05 -17.10
C LEU A 323 28.72 6.50 -18.33
N GLU A 324 29.89 5.91 -18.53
CA GLU A 324 30.73 6.13 -19.71
C GLU A 324 29.95 5.73 -20.98
N GLU A 325 30.17 6.50 -22.06
CA GLU A 325 29.47 6.45 -23.35
C GLU A 325 29.63 5.14 -24.14
N GLU A 326 30.21 4.09 -23.56
CA GLU A 326 30.60 2.87 -24.27
C GLU A 326 29.53 1.74 -24.24
N ASP A 327 28.61 1.72 -23.26
CA ASP A 327 27.60 0.65 -23.14
C ASP A 327 26.15 1.18 -23.11
N MET A 328 25.69 1.73 -24.23
CA MET A 328 24.28 2.14 -24.44
C MET A 328 23.26 0.99 -24.29
N THR A 329 23.71 -0.27 -24.24
CA THR A 329 22.87 -1.46 -24.00
C THR A 329 22.63 -1.77 -22.52
N ALA A 330 23.27 -1.05 -21.59
CA ALA A 330 23.21 -1.28 -20.13
C ALA A 330 22.36 -0.24 -19.36
N ASN A 331 21.61 0.62 -20.05
CA ASN A 331 20.81 1.68 -19.43
C ASN A 331 19.48 1.20 -18.81
N GLN A 332 19.17 -0.10 -18.90
CA GLN A 332 18.05 -0.70 -18.19
C GLN A 332 18.52 -1.22 -16.83
N ARG A 333 17.88 -0.76 -15.76
CA ARG A 333 18.13 -1.22 -14.39
C ARG A 333 17.03 -2.18 -13.95
N ASP A 334 17.37 -3.18 -13.13
CA ASP A 334 16.41 -4.16 -12.59
C ASP A 334 15.44 -3.57 -11.54
N GLU A 335 15.65 -2.31 -11.16
CA GLU A 335 14.87 -1.58 -10.17
C GLU A 335 13.68 -0.83 -10.81
N GLU A 336 12.59 -0.67 -10.06
CA GLU A 336 11.41 0.09 -10.51
C GLU A 336 11.66 1.61 -10.56
N LEU A 337 12.49 2.09 -9.64
CA LEU A 337 12.84 3.49 -9.42
C LEU A 337 14.36 3.64 -9.28
N PRO A 338 15.12 3.51 -10.38
CA PRO A 338 16.58 3.48 -10.32
C PRO A 338 17.24 4.81 -9.95
N THR A 339 16.57 5.93 -10.21
CA THR A 339 17.10 7.27 -9.88
C THR A 339 16.08 8.09 -9.09
N LEU A 340 16.58 9.09 -8.37
CA LEU A 340 15.71 10.02 -7.64
C LEU A 340 14.77 10.81 -8.57
N LEU A 341 15.14 10.97 -9.84
CA LEU A 341 14.29 11.56 -10.88
C LEU A 341 13.11 10.64 -11.25
N HIS A 342 13.31 9.32 -11.28
CA HIS A 342 12.21 8.35 -11.43
C HIS A 342 11.25 8.43 -10.24
N PHE A 343 11.81 8.55 -9.03
CA PHE A 343 11.03 8.69 -7.81
C PHE A 343 10.19 9.98 -7.81
N SER A 344 10.82 11.13 -8.12
CA SER A 344 10.13 12.41 -8.16
C SER A 344 9.03 12.44 -9.24
N ALA A 345 9.29 11.85 -10.41
CA ALA A 345 8.33 11.71 -11.49
C ALA A 345 7.12 10.81 -11.14
N ARG A 346 7.36 9.66 -10.50
CA ARG A 346 6.29 8.73 -10.09
C ARG A 346 5.30 9.35 -9.11
N TYR A 347 5.81 10.15 -8.17
CA TYR A 347 4.99 10.72 -7.09
C TYR A 347 4.59 12.18 -7.33
N GLY A 348 4.96 12.76 -8.48
CA GLY A 348 4.55 14.12 -8.84
C GLY A 348 5.22 15.23 -8.03
N LEU A 349 6.45 15.01 -7.57
CA LEU A 349 7.23 15.97 -6.77
C LEU A 349 7.82 17.06 -7.68
N LYS A 350 7.03 18.12 -7.95
CA LYS A 350 7.36 19.15 -8.96
C LYS A 350 8.62 19.95 -8.61
N ASN A 351 8.72 20.44 -7.37
CA ASN A 351 9.85 21.28 -6.95
C ASN A 351 11.15 20.48 -6.87
N LEU A 352 11.07 19.24 -6.38
CA LEU A 352 12.21 18.34 -6.31
C LEU A 352 12.68 17.97 -7.71
N THR A 353 11.75 17.69 -8.64
CA THR A 353 12.09 17.41 -10.04
C THR A 353 12.80 18.59 -10.69
N ALA A 354 12.29 19.82 -10.51
CA ALA A 354 12.95 21.03 -11.02
C ALA A 354 14.38 21.18 -10.50
N LEU A 355 14.58 20.99 -9.19
CA LEU A 355 15.91 21.04 -8.59
C LEU A 355 16.84 19.93 -9.10
N LEU A 356 16.33 18.71 -9.25
CA LEU A 356 17.12 17.58 -9.77
C LEU A 356 17.55 17.79 -11.22
N LEU A 357 16.70 18.41 -12.04
CA LEU A 357 17.06 18.76 -13.41
C LEU A 357 18.18 19.80 -13.46
N THR A 358 18.25 20.74 -12.51
CA THR A 358 19.40 21.67 -12.42
C THR A 358 20.70 21.01 -11.95
N CYS A 359 20.66 19.79 -11.41
CA CYS A 359 21.86 19.10 -10.93
C CYS A 359 22.70 18.56 -12.10
N PRO A 360 24.04 18.57 -11.96
CA PRO A 360 24.89 17.93 -12.96
C PRO A 360 24.61 16.42 -13.00
N GLY A 361 24.50 15.87 -14.22
CA GLY A 361 24.09 14.48 -14.43
C GLY A 361 22.57 14.29 -14.60
N ALA A 362 21.77 15.36 -14.62
CA ALA A 362 20.32 15.27 -14.87
C ALA A 362 19.97 14.56 -16.19
N LEU A 363 20.65 14.92 -17.29
CA LEU A 363 20.45 14.27 -18.61
C LEU A 363 20.79 12.78 -18.58
N GLN A 364 21.80 12.41 -17.81
CA GLN A 364 22.22 11.02 -17.62
C GLN A 364 21.19 10.26 -16.77
N ALA A 365 20.68 10.86 -15.70
CA ALA A 365 19.62 10.26 -14.89
C ALA A 365 18.28 10.14 -15.64
N TYR A 366 18.04 11.02 -16.62
CA TYR A 366 16.91 10.98 -17.54
C TYR A 366 17.04 9.86 -18.57
N SER A 367 18.24 9.59 -19.10
CA SER A 367 18.47 8.55 -20.11
C SER A 367 18.52 7.12 -19.58
N VAL A 368 18.39 6.93 -18.26
CA VAL A 368 18.24 5.61 -17.63
C VAL A 368 16.79 5.15 -17.73
N ALA A 369 16.58 3.90 -18.13
CA ALA A 369 15.28 3.25 -18.13
C ALA A 369 15.15 2.28 -16.94
N ASN A 370 13.94 2.18 -16.39
CA ASN A 370 13.66 1.22 -15.32
C ASN A 370 13.46 -0.22 -15.83
N LYS A 371 13.13 -1.16 -14.92
CA LYS A 371 12.88 -2.58 -15.25
C LYS A 371 11.81 -2.84 -16.32
N TYR A 372 10.97 -1.83 -16.59
CA TYR A 372 9.90 -1.89 -17.59
C TYR A 372 10.25 -1.12 -18.87
N GLY A 373 11.46 -0.56 -18.98
CA GLY A 373 11.85 0.29 -20.10
C GLY A 373 11.27 1.71 -20.05
N HIS A 374 10.71 2.13 -18.91
CA HIS A 374 10.13 3.47 -18.76
C HIS A 374 11.19 4.47 -18.29
N TYR A 375 11.18 5.64 -18.93
CA TYR A 375 11.96 6.83 -18.57
C TYR A 375 11.16 7.74 -17.63
N PRO A 376 11.81 8.69 -16.93
CA PRO A 376 11.13 9.59 -15.99
C PRO A 376 9.90 10.32 -16.55
N ASN A 377 9.96 10.83 -17.79
CA ASN A 377 8.82 11.49 -18.44
C ASN A 377 7.63 10.52 -18.66
N THR A 378 7.88 9.32 -19.17
CA THR A 378 6.85 8.28 -19.37
C THR A 378 6.24 7.80 -18.06
N ILE A 379 7.03 7.78 -16.97
CA ILE A 379 6.54 7.46 -15.62
C ILE A 379 5.62 8.57 -15.11
N ALA A 380 6.01 9.84 -15.27
CA ALA A 380 5.17 10.97 -14.88
C ALA A 380 3.81 10.91 -15.60
N GLU A 381 3.82 10.64 -16.91
CA GLU A 381 2.60 10.48 -17.70
C GLU A 381 1.73 9.30 -17.22
N LYS A 382 2.32 8.12 -17.04
CA LYS A 382 1.61 6.92 -16.58
C LYS A 382 0.90 7.13 -15.23
N HIS A 383 1.48 7.96 -14.36
CA HIS A 383 0.91 8.30 -13.07
C HIS A 383 0.00 9.55 -13.08
N GLY A 384 -0.28 10.13 -14.26
CA GLY A 384 -1.23 11.23 -14.44
C GLY A 384 -0.64 12.64 -14.32
N PHE A 385 0.68 12.78 -14.23
CA PHE A 385 1.38 14.07 -14.08
C PHE A 385 1.83 14.62 -15.45
N LYS A 386 0.86 15.01 -16.29
CA LYS A 386 1.12 15.52 -17.65
C LYS A 386 1.93 16.82 -17.67
N ASP A 387 1.65 17.76 -16.76
CA ASP A 387 2.43 19.00 -16.63
C ASP A 387 3.91 18.71 -16.32
N LEU A 388 4.15 17.70 -15.47
CA LEU A 388 5.51 17.32 -15.07
C LEU A 388 6.26 16.64 -16.22
N ARG A 389 5.56 15.81 -17.01
CA ARG A 389 6.11 15.25 -18.25
C ARG A 389 6.55 16.36 -19.20
N GLN A 390 5.66 17.31 -19.51
CA GLN A 390 5.97 18.42 -20.40
C GLN A 390 7.18 19.23 -19.90
N PHE A 391 7.22 19.53 -18.61
CA PHE A 391 8.34 20.23 -17.99
C PHE A 391 9.68 19.47 -18.12
N ILE A 392 9.68 18.14 -17.96
CA ILE A 392 10.88 17.31 -18.17
C ILE A 392 11.29 17.34 -19.65
N ASP A 393 10.35 17.19 -20.58
CA ASP A 393 10.62 17.18 -22.02
C ASP A 393 11.20 18.54 -22.48
N GLU A 394 10.59 19.67 -22.06
CA GLU A 394 11.07 21.03 -22.35
C GLU A 394 12.50 21.28 -21.83
N TYR A 395 12.81 20.76 -20.63
CA TYR A 395 14.14 20.88 -20.05
C TYR A 395 15.19 20.14 -20.91
N VAL A 396 14.89 18.91 -21.32
CA VAL A 396 15.79 18.09 -22.15
C VAL A 396 16.03 18.75 -23.50
N GLU A 397 14.96 19.23 -24.17
CA GLU A 397 15.07 19.96 -25.44
C GLU A 397 15.95 21.22 -25.31
N THR A 398 15.76 22.01 -24.24
CA THR A 398 16.55 23.22 -23.99
C THR A 398 18.02 22.89 -23.72
N ALA A 399 18.28 21.85 -22.93
CA ALA A 399 19.64 21.41 -22.62
C ALA A 399 20.37 20.86 -23.86
N ASP A 400 19.67 20.13 -24.74
CA ASP A 400 20.23 19.63 -26.00
C ASP A 400 20.55 20.77 -26.98
N MET A 401 19.71 21.80 -27.07
CA MET A 401 19.99 23.00 -27.88
C MET A 401 21.18 23.81 -27.37
N LEU A 402 21.36 23.92 -26.05
CA LEU A 402 22.52 24.59 -25.46
C LEU A 402 23.80 23.80 -25.71
N LYS A 403 23.74 22.47 -25.59
CA LYS A 403 24.87 21.59 -25.89
C LYS A 403 25.30 21.68 -27.35
N SER A 404 24.35 21.77 -28.29
CA SER A 404 24.66 21.95 -29.71
C SER A 404 25.25 23.33 -30.01
N HIS A 405 24.70 24.41 -29.44
CA HIS A 405 25.24 25.76 -29.60
C HIS A 405 26.68 25.88 -29.08
N ILE A 406 26.96 25.35 -27.89
CA ILE A 406 28.32 25.36 -27.33
C ILE A 406 29.28 24.55 -28.23
N LYS A 407 28.83 23.41 -28.75
CA LYS A 407 29.62 22.61 -29.69
C LYS A 407 29.88 23.38 -30.99
N GLU A 408 28.90 24.11 -31.51
CA GLU A 408 29.04 24.94 -32.71
C GLU A 408 29.96 26.14 -32.48
N GLU A 409 29.87 26.84 -31.35
CA GLU A 409 30.76 27.95 -30.98
C GLU A 409 32.22 27.47 -30.81
N LEU A 410 32.43 26.29 -30.23
CA LEU A 410 33.76 25.69 -30.11
C LEU A 410 34.36 25.29 -31.48
N MET A 411 33.51 24.92 -32.44
CA MET A 411 33.93 24.59 -33.82
C MET A 411 34.11 25.83 -34.71
N GLN A 412 33.55 26.98 -34.33
CA GLN A 412 33.72 28.26 -35.05
C GLN A 412 34.98 29.04 -34.64
N GLY A 413 35.69 28.61 -33.58
CA GLY A 413 36.92 29.25 -33.09
C GLY A 413 38.24 28.76 -33.73
N GLU A 414 38.22 27.88 -34.74
CA GLU A 414 39.44 27.33 -35.35
C GLU A 414 40.05 28.18 -36.49
N GLU A 415 39.56 29.41 -36.73
CA GLU A 415 40.18 30.35 -37.67
C GLU A 415 40.58 31.67 -36.98
N ASP A 416 41.39 31.64 -35.91
CA ASP A 416 42.38 32.71 -35.71
C ASP A 416 43.53 32.30 -34.78
N GLU A 417 44.76 32.52 -35.25
CA GLU A 417 46.00 32.18 -34.57
C GLU A 417 46.22 33.00 -33.28
N SER A 418 46.70 32.30 -32.24
CA SER A 418 47.65 32.79 -31.22
C SER A 418 47.18 33.67 -30.04
N ILE A 419 46.42 33.09 -29.10
CA ILE A 419 46.57 33.43 -27.66
C ILE A 419 46.53 32.12 -26.85
N TYR A 420 47.66 31.75 -26.24
CA TYR A 420 47.74 30.62 -25.31
C TYR A 420 47.07 31.02 -23.99
N GLU A 421 45.74 30.88 -23.91
CA GLU A 421 45.03 30.93 -22.64
C GLU A 421 45.04 29.54 -21.98
N SER A 422 45.34 29.52 -20.68
CA SER A 422 45.49 28.29 -19.90
C SER A 422 44.21 27.46 -19.94
N MET A 423 44.30 26.24 -20.47
CA MET A 423 43.21 25.23 -20.59
C MET A 423 42.46 24.94 -19.28
N ALA A 424 43.02 25.33 -18.12
CA ALA A 424 42.38 25.20 -16.82
C ALA A 424 41.26 26.23 -16.58
N HIS A 425 41.31 27.41 -17.24
CA HIS A 425 40.30 28.47 -17.09
C HIS A 425 39.14 28.30 -18.09
N LEU A 426 39.41 27.84 -19.30
CA LEU A 426 38.36 27.60 -20.30
C LEU A 426 37.42 26.46 -19.88
N SER A 427 37.96 25.39 -19.28
CA SER A 427 37.18 24.26 -18.79
C SER A 427 36.34 24.60 -17.55
N THR A 428 36.84 25.47 -16.67
CA THR A 428 36.08 25.96 -15.50
C THR A 428 35.01 26.98 -15.89
N ASP A 429 35.30 27.90 -16.82
CA ASP A 429 34.29 28.83 -17.35
C ASP A 429 33.21 28.13 -18.20
N LEU A 430 33.56 27.11 -18.97
CA LEU A 430 32.59 26.28 -19.72
C LEU A 430 31.68 25.50 -18.77
N LEU A 431 32.23 24.87 -17.72
CA LEU A 431 31.43 24.17 -16.71
C LEU A 431 30.56 25.14 -15.88
N MET A 432 31.02 26.36 -15.67
CA MET A 432 30.24 27.43 -15.01
C MET A 432 29.14 27.98 -15.92
N LYS A 433 29.35 28.01 -17.25
CA LYS A 433 28.31 28.33 -18.26
C LYS A 433 27.30 27.20 -18.49
N CYS A 434 27.71 25.94 -18.32
CA CYS A 434 26.82 24.77 -18.35
C CYS A 434 26.02 24.57 -17.06
N SER A 435 26.42 25.24 -15.97
CA SER A 435 25.65 25.27 -14.73
C SER A 435 24.51 26.26 -14.91
N LEU A 436 23.25 25.82 -14.86
CA LEU A 436 22.07 26.69 -14.78
C LEU A 436 22.01 27.39 -13.41
N ASN A 437 22.98 28.25 -13.12
CA ASN A 437 22.98 29.19 -12.02
C ASN A 437 23.37 30.55 -12.59
N PRO A 438 22.44 31.31 -13.19
CA PRO A 438 22.62 32.74 -13.22
C PRO A 438 22.56 33.20 -11.75
N GLY A 439 23.43 34.13 -11.38
CA GLY A 439 23.30 34.81 -10.10
C GLY A 439 21.87 35.31 -9.92
N SER A 440 21.45 35.37 -8.66
CA SER A 440 20.27 36.06 -8.16
C SER A 440 19.69 37.09 -9.13
N ASP A 441 18.40 36.97 -9.47
CA ASP A 441 17.49 38.11 -9.39
C ASP A 441 16.03 37.65 -9.55
N GLU A 442 15.15 38.43 -8.94
CA GLU A 442 13.74 38.18 -8.61
C GLU A 442 12.78 38.08 -9.81
N GLU A 443 13.13 37.42 -10.92
CA GLU A 443 12.30 37.48 -12.15
C GLU A 443 11.35 36.29 -12.38
N LEU A 444 11.44 35.21 -11.60
CA LEU A 444 10.53 34.06 -11.74
C LEU A 444 9.09 34.31 -11.23
N TYR A 445 8.81 35.48 -10.65
CA TYR A 445 7.47 35.85 -10.18
C TYR A 445 6.65 36.68 -11.19
N GLU A 446 7.27 37.28 -12.22
CA GLU A 446 6.55 38.10 -13.21
C GLU A 446 5.91 37.26 -14.32
N SER A 447 6.45 36.08 -14.64
CA SER A 447 5.95 35.29 -15.77
C SER A 447 4.61 34.58 -15.50
N MET A 448 4.05 34.65 -14.28
CA MET A 448 2.73 34.08 -13.95
C MET A 448 1.64 35.12 -13.69
N ALA A 449 1.93 36.42 -13.75
CA ALA A 449 0.95 37.48 -13.51
C ALA A 449 0.28 38.02 -14.79
N GLY A 450 0.67 37.53 -15.98
CA GLY A 450 0.27 38.07 -17.28
C GLY A 450 -1.11 37.68 -17.83
N PHE A 451 -1.97 37.03 -17.05
CA PHE A 451 -3.31 36.62 -17.52
C PHE A 451 -4.43 37.17 -16.62
N VAL A 452 -4.60 38.49 -16.62
CA VAL A 452 -5.86 39.13 -16.21
C VAL A 452 -6.27 40.13 -17.31
N PRO A 453 -7.46 40.01 -17.93
CA PRO A 453 -7.95 41.03 -18.85
C PRO A 453 -8.33 42.28 -18.06
N GLY A 454 -7.78 43.43 -18.47
CA GLY A 454 -8.00 44.72 -17.82
C GLY A 454 -9.47 45.14 -17.77
N ALA A 455 -9.90 45.62 -16.61
CA ALA A 455 -11.12 46.41 -16.46
C ALA A 455 -10.84 47.85 -16.94
N PRO A 456 -11.82 48.56 -17.52
CA PRO A 456 -11.62 49.93 -17.99
C PRO A 456 -11.62 50.93 -16.82
N GLU A 457 -10.76 51.94 -16.94
CA GLU A 457 -10.75 53.16 -16.16
C GLU A 457 -12.10 53.88 -16.23
N ASP A 458 -12.56 54.42 -15.10
CA ASP A 458 -12.99 55.83 -15.01
C ASP A 458 -13.27 56.26 -13.55
N LEU A 459 -12.55 57.34 -13.18
CA LEU A 459 -12.77 58.36 -12.14
C LEU A 459 -12.65 58.01 -10.64
#